data_AF-A0A371E6N3-F1
#
_entry.id   AF-A0A371E6N3-F1
#
_cell.length_a   1.000
_cell.length_b   1.000
_cell.length_c   1.000
_cell.angle_alpha   90.00
_cell.angle_beta   90.00
_cell.angle_gamma   90.00
#
_symmetry.space_group_name_H-M   'P 1'
#
loop_
_entity.id
_entity.type
_entity.pdbx_description
1 polymer ?
#
loop_
_entity_poly.entity_id
_entity_poly.type
_entity_poly.pdbx_seq_one_letter_code
_entity_poly.pdbx_strand_id
1 'polypeptide(L)'
;MTEFLWLGHRFPISNAKTRVAILKAQELEKDIHGPLADSIPADKRLVIFDKIFSAYHEARGYIRADLVTTGSTESVKDDLNGLDKAVSAVLGERTTERNLLLVKVAKSKLAKRHDDKNEKVTKPEELVRLYDLLLQNTADLSDLVSSGRDKKPEEVSFAEVCSCKSLAFRAQRCFYVAKSYSVAGKRAEAYALYCRARSLSDDALRKFQMLDGDNKTMMKELEDLHNECRSNSYIEHALGIMEEKKTQENLSERVSNISLTGTERLEKFLLEKLDVYESAVGDSNVKCTPRIAGFPPAFQAISRNPIVLDLAYNMIEFPPIESRMKKDRKAKGGFMMLT
;
A
#
# COMPACT_ATOMS: atom_id res chain seq x y z
N MET A 1 -26.10 -37.17 -19.44
CA MET A 1 -26.59 -35.78 -19.44
C MET A 1 -27.35 -35.52 -20.73
N THR A 2 -28.66 -35.35 -20.67
CA THR A 2 -29.53 -35.08 -21.84
C THR A 2 -30.00 -33.62 -21.91
N GLU A 3 -29.79 -32.88 -20.82
CA GLU A 3 -30.21 -31.50 -20.64
C GLU A 3 -29.09 -30.70 -19.94
N PHE A 4 -28.99 -29.42 -20.25
CA PHE A 4 -28.15 -28.44 -19.57
C PHE A 4 -29.02 -27.61 -18.63
N LEU A 5 -28.62 -27.48 -17.37
CA LEU A 5 -29.33 -26.64 -16.41
C LEU A 5 -28.59 -25.33 -16.20
N TRP A 6 -29.30 -24.21 -16.37
CA TRP A 6 -28.78 -22.88 -16.08
C TRP A 6 -29.90 -21.97 -15.57
N LEU A 7 -29.68 -21.31 -14.43
CA LEU A 7 -30.65 -20.47 -13.73
C LEU A 7 -32.02 -21.14 -13.54
N GLY A 8 -32.03 -22.44 -13.21
CA GLY A 8 -33.26 -23.23 -13.01
C GLY A 8 -33.95 -23.68 -14.31
N HIS A 9 -33.48 -23.23 -15.48
CA HIS A 9 -34.01 -23.62 -16.79
C HIS A 9 -33.26 -24.81 -17.35
N ARG A 10 -34.01 -25.73 -17.98
CA ARG A 10 -33.48 -26.93 -18.63
C ARG A 10 -33.46 -26.73 -20.14
N PHE A 11 -32.28 -26.86 -20.74
CA PHE A 11 -32.08 -26.75 -22.18
C PHE A 11 -31.75 -28.14 -22.75
N PRO A 12 -32.54 -28.67 -23.70
CA PRO A 12 -32.30 -30.01 -24.25
C PRO A 12 -31.00 -30.05 -25.07
N ILE A 13 -30.21 -31.12 -24.91
CA ILE A 13 -28.99 -31.35 -25.70
C ILE A 13 -29.17 -32.59 -26.59
N SER A 14 -29.60 -32.34 -27.83
CA SER A 14 -29.77 -33.40 -28.84
C SER A 14 -28.44 -33.88 -29.42
N ASN A 15 -27.50 -32.96 -29.66
CA ASN A 15 -26.21 -33.27 -30.29
C ASN A 15 -25.23 -33.94 -29.30
N ALA A 16 -24.75 -35.12 -29.66
CA ALA A 16 -23.80 -35.88 -28.85
C ALA A 16 -22.44 -35.17 -28.70
N LYS A 17 -21.97 -34.43 -29.72
CA LYS A 17 -20.71 -33.68 -29.66
C LYS A 17 -20.79 -32.52 -28.67
N THR A 18 -21.88 -31.74 -28.72
CA THR A 18 -22.19 -30.68 -27.75
C THR A 18 -22.23 -31.25 -26.33
N ARG A 19 -22.91 -32.39 -26.13
CA ARG A 19 -22.99 -33.06 -24.83
C ARG A 19 -21.62 -33.44 -24.29
N VAL A 20 -20.76 -34.05 -25.10
CA VAL A 20 -19.41 -34.45 -24.69
C VAL A 20 -18.56 -33.23 -24.33
N ALA A 21 -18.62 -32.16 -25.12
CA ALA A 21 -17.87 -30.94 -24.85
C ALA A 21 -18.31 -30.25 -23.54
N ILE A 22 -19.62 -30.17 -23.27
CA ILE A 22 -20.15 -29.62 -22.01
C ILE A 22 -19.75 -30.51 -20.82
N LEU A 23 -19.87 -31.83 -20.94
CA LEU A 23 -19.48 -32.75 -19.87
C LEU A 23 -17.99 -32.64 -19.52
N LYS A 24 -17.13 -32.53 -20.54
CA LYS A 24 -15.69 -32.30 -20.36
C LYS A 24 -15.42 -30.98 -19.62
N ALA A 25 -16.12 -29.91 -19.96
CA ALA A 25 -15.99 -28.64 -19.26
C ALA A 25 -16.42 -28.76 -17.79
N GLN A 26 -17.58 -29.37 -17.52
CA GLN A 26 -18.09 -29.57 -16.16
C GLN A 26 -17.21 -30.49 -15.31
N GLU A 27 -16.55 -31.47 -15.91
CA GLU A 27 -15.58 -32.32 -15.21
C GLU A 27 -14.36 -31.50 -14.77
N LEU A 28 -13.81 -30.68 -15.67
CA LEU A 28 -12.71 -29.76 -15.35
C LEU A 28 -13.12 -28.69 -14.33
N GLU A 29 -14.38 -28.26 -14.30
CA GLU A 29 -14.90 -27.34 -13.28
C GLU A 29 -14.84 -27.94 -11.86
N LYS A 30 -15.04 -29.26 -11.72
CA LYS A 30 -14.93 -29.91 -10.41
C LYS A 30 -13.52 -29.84 -9.85
N ASP A 31 -12.49 -29.77 -10.70
CA ASP A 31 -11.11 -29.62 -10.26
C ASP A 31 -10.83 -28.22 -9.67
N ILE A 32 -11.56 -27.19 -10.11
CA ILE A 32 -11.38 -25.80 -9.65
C ILE A 32 -12.36 -25.37 -8.55
N HIS A 33 -13.47 -26.08 -8.36
CA HIS A 33 -14.44 -25.82 -7.27
C HIS A 33 -14.47 -26.92 -6.21
N GLY A 34 -13.72 -28.01 -6.40
CA GLY A 34 -13.66 -29.12 -5.47
C GLY A 34 -12.93 -28.81 -4.16
N PRO A 35 -12.93 -29.74 -3.18
CA PRO A 35 -12.32 -29.53 -1.87
C PRO A 35 -10.81 -29.26 -1.91
N LEU A 36 -10.13 -29.72 -2.97
CA LEU A 36 -8.70 -29.49 -3.19
C LEU A 36 -8.41 -28.22 -4.00
N ALA A 37 -9.41 -27.45 -4.43
CA ALA A 37 -9.23 -26.31 -5.32
C ALA A 37 -8.23 -25.26 -4.81
N ASP A 38 -8.21 -25.02 -3.49
CA ASP A 38 -7.31 -24.04 -2.86
C ASP A 38 -5.88 -24.56 -2.69
N SER A 39 -5.66 -25.86 -2.81
CA SER A 39 -4.31 -26.47 -2.78
C SER A 39 -3.60 -26.39 -4.13
N ILE A 40 -4.35 -26.12 -5.22
CA ILE A 40 -3.79 -26.07 -6.57
C ILE A 40 -3.10 -24.70 -6.78
N PRO A 41 -1.81 -24.67 -7.15
CA PRO A 41 -1.10 -23.44 -7.49
C PRO A 41 -1.83 -22.63 -8.57
N ALA A 42 -1.76 -21.30 -8.47
CA ALA A 42 -2.46 -20.39 -9.38
C ALA A 42 -2.16 -20.67 -10.87
N ASP A 43 -0.90 -20.92 -11.22
CA ASP A 43 -0.50 -21.21 -12.61
C ASP A 43 -1.16 -22.48 -13.15
N LYS A 44 -1.30 -23.52 -12.33
CA LYS A 44 -1.99 -24.76 -12.73
C LYS A 44 -3.50 -24.53 -12.88
N ARG A 45 -4.10 -23.72 -12.00
CA ARG A 45 -5.52 -23.35 -12.12
C ARG A 45 -5.79 -22.56 -13.41
N LEU A 46 -4.90 -21.66 -13.80
CA LEU A 46 -5.02 -20.91 -15.06
C LEU A 46 -5.03 -21.85 -16.27
N VAL A 47 -4.17 -22.87 -16.29
CA VAL A 47 -4.15 -23.89 -17.36
C VAL A 47 -5.46 -24.69 -17.40
N ILE A 48 -6.08 -24.97 -16.25
CA ILE A 48 -7.39 -25.65 -16.21
C ILE A 48 -8.48 -24.74 -16.78
N PHE A 49 -8.48 -23.44 -16.46
CA PHE A 49 -9.39 -22.48 -17.08
C PHE A 49 -9.26 -22.44 -18.61
N ASP A 50 -8.04 -22.46 -19.16
CA ASP A 50 -7.84 -22.47 -20.61
C ASP A 50 -8.46 -23.73 -21.27
N LYS A 51 -8.40 -24.88 -20.59
CA LYS A 51 -9.07 -26.12 -21.03
C LYS A 51 -10.59 -26.03 -20.93
N ILE A 52 -11.11 -25.42 -19.86
CA ILE A 52 -12.55 -25.16 -19.68
C ILE A 52 -13.05 -24.26 -20.82
N PHE A 53 -12.35 -23.17 -21.12
CA PHE A 53 -12.70 -22.27 -22.21
C PHE A 53 -12.70 -22.99 -23.55
N SER A 54 -11.67 -23.79 -23.82
CA SER A 54 -11.60 -24.58 -25.05
C SER A 54 -12.81 -25.51 -25.20
N ALA A 55 -13.19 -26.23 -24.14
CA ALA A 55 -14.34 -27.14 -24.15
C ALA A 55 -15.68 -26.40 -24.35
N TYR A 56 -15.89 -25.26 -23.69
CA TYR A 56 -17.11 -24.46 -23.90
C TYR A 56 -17.15 -23.78 -25.28
N HIS A 57 -16.01 -23.34 -25.81
CA HIS A 57 -15.94 -22.81 -27.17
C HIS A 57 -16.25 -23.90 -28.22
N GLU A 58 -15.74 -25.12 -28.05
CA GLU A 58 -16.11 -26.27 -28.88
C GLU A 58 -17.62 -26.55 -28.81
N ALA A 59 -18.20 -26.59 -27.59
CA ALA A 59 -19.63 -26.78 -27.39
C ALA A 59 -20.47 -25.73 -28.14
N ARG A 60 -20.12 -24.45 -28.02
CA ARG A 60 -20.77 -23.35 -28.76
C ARG A 60 -20.59 -23.47 -30.27
N GLY A 61 -19.43 -23.92 -30.72
CA GLY A 61 -19.17 -24.21 -32.13
C GLY A 61 -20.16 -25.23 -32.68
N TYR A 62 -20.40 -26.33 -31.96
CA TYR A 62 -21.39 -27.34 -32.33
C TYR A 62 -22.83 -26.80 -32.28
N ILE A 63 -23.21 -26.06 -31.23
CA ILE A 63 -24.56 -25.46 -31.12
C ILE A 63 -24.85 -24.51 -32.28
N ARG A 64 -23.88 -23.67 -32.66
CA ARG A 64 -24.04 -22.74 -33.79
C ARG A 64 -24.07 -23.44 -35.13
N ALA A 65 -23.30 -24.52 -35.31
CA ALA A 65 -23.39 -25.35 -36.51
C ALA A 65 -24.79 -26.01 -36.63
N ASP A 66 -25.34 -26.48 -35.50
CA ASP A 66 -26.70 -27.00 -35.46
C ASP A 66 -27.71 -25.90 -35.78
N LEU A 67 -27.57 -24.67 -35.24
CA LEU A 67 -28.46 -23.54 -35.55
C LEU A 67 -28.53 -23.22 -37.05
N VAL A 68 -27.40 -23.29 -37.75
CA VAL A 68 -27.33 -23.07 -39.21
C VAL A 68 -28.02 -24.20 -39.98
N THR A 69 -27.93 -25.43 -39.47
CA THR A 69 -28.46 -26.63 -40.14
C THR A 69 -29.93 -26.90 -39.78
N THR A 70 -30.40 -26.36 -38.66
CA THR A 70 -31.79 -26.50 -38.20
C THR A 70 -32.74 -25.83 -39.18
N GLY A 71 -33.66 -26.61 -39.74
CA GLY A 71 -34.69 -26.14 -40.67
C GLY A 71 -35.70 -25.14 -40.05
N SER A 72 -36.86 -24.96 -40.66
CA SER A 72 -37.82 -23.92 -40.23
C SER A 72 -38.62 -24.24 -38.94
N THR A 73 -38.21 -25.22 -38.15
CA THR A 73 -38.85 -25.56 -36.87
C THR A 73 -38.45 -24.54 -35.80
N GLU A 74 -39.35 -23.61 -35.51
CA GLU A 74 -39.14 -22.47 -34.61
C GLU A 74 -38.77 -22.91 -33.18
N SER A 75 -39.45 -23.94 -32.64
CA SER A 75 -39.18 -24.46 -31.30
C SER A 75 -37.74 -24.97 -31.09
N VAL A 76 -37.20 -25.71 -32.07
CA VAL A 76 -35.82 -26.24 -31.99
C VAL A 76 -34.79 -25.12 -32.08
N LYS A 77 -35.08 -24.06 -32.86
CA LYS A 77 -34.21 -22.88 -32.95
C LYS A 77 -34.18 -22.10 -31.64
N ASP A 78 -35.33 -21.95 -30.99
CA ASP A 78 -35.42 -21.28 -29.69
C ASP A 78 -34.65 -22.03 -28.60
N ASP A 79 -34.79 -23.37 -28.55
CA ASP A 79 -34.03 -24.23 -27.64
C ASP A 79 -32.51 -24.09 -27.84
N LEU A 80 -32.06 -24.10 -29.09
CA LEU A 80 -30.63 -23.97 -29.43
C LEU A 80 -30.09 -22.55 -29.15
N ASN A 81 -30.87 -21.50 -29.41
CA ASN A 81 -30.51 -20.12 -29.05
C ASN A 81 -30.44 -19.94 -27.53
N GLY A 82 -31.39 -20.51 -26.80
CA GLY A 82 -31.39 -20.55 -25.34
C GLY A 82 -30.16 -21.30 -24.79
N LEU A 83 -29.82 -22.43 -25.39
CA LEU A 83 -28.63 -23.21 -25.02
C LEU A 83 -27.33 -22.44 -25.33
N ASP A 84 -27.18 -21.79 -26.49
CA ASP A 84 -25.99 -20.97 -26.77
C ASP A 84 -25.89 -19.80 -25.78
N LYS A 85 -27.01 -19.13 -25.46
CA LYS A 85 -27.06 -18.07 -24.44
C LYS A 85 -26.61 -18.59 -23.08
N ALA A 86 -27.15 -19.72 -22.62
CA ALA A 86 -26.81 -20.31 -21.33
C ALA A 86 -25.32 -20.72 -21.25
N VAL A 87 -24.81 -21.38 -22.28
CA VAL A 87 -23.38 -21.76 -22.34
C VAL A 87 -22.48 -20.52 -22.43
N SER A 88 -22.91 -19.47 -23.13
CA SER A 88 -22.20 -18.19 -23.19
C SER A 88 -22.12 -17.51 -21.83
N ALA A 89 -23.21 -17.54 -21.06
CA ALA A 89 -23.25 -16.97 -19.72
C ALA A 89 -22.30 -17.73 -18.78
N VAL A 90 -22.34 -19.07 -18.76
CA VAL A 90 -21.42 -19.87 -17.94
C VAL A 90 -19.96 -19.61 -18.32
N LEU A 91 -19.65 -19.50 -19.62
CA LEU A 91 -18.31 -19.12 -20.08
C LEU A 91 -17.88 -17.74 -19.54
N GLY A 92 -18.78 -16.76 -19.54
CA GLY A 92 -18.53 -15.43 -18.96
C GLY A 92 -18.33 -15.48 -17.44
N GLU A 93 -19.08 -16.31 -16.71
CA GLU A 93 -18.88 -16.52 -15.28
C GLU A 93 -17.48 -17.11 -14.99
N ARG A 94 -17.05 -18.13 -15.74
CA ARG A 94 -15.68 -18.69 -15.61
C ARG A 94 -14.59 -17.70 -16.02
N THR A 95 -14.88 -16.83 -16.98
CA THR A 95 -13.98 -15.72 -17.34
C THR A 95 -13.82 -14.75 -16.17
N THR A 96 -14.89 -14.45 -15.45
CA THR A 96 -14.84 -13.63 -14.22
C THR A 96 -13.96 -14.28 -13.16
N GLU A 97 -14.16 -15.57 -12.88
CA GLU A 97 -13.38 -16.31 -11.87
C GLU A 97 -11.89 -16.35 -12.22
N ARG A 98 -11.55 -16.63 -13.48
CA ARG A 98 -10.17 -16.63 -13.97
C ARG A 98 -9.51 -15.26 -13.80
N ASN A 99 -10.24 -14.18 -14.11
CA ASN A 99 -9.71 -12.82 -13.96
C ASN A 99 -9.58 -12.41 -12.49
N LEU A 100 -10.47 -12.86 -11.60
CA LEU A 100 -10.32 -12.68 -10.15
C LEU A 100 -9.09 -13.42 -9.60
N LEU A 101 -8.77 -14.61 -10.14
CA LEU A 101 -7.53 -15.30 -9.80
C LEU A 101 -6.29 -14.50 -10.23
N LEU A 102 -6.30 -13.91 -11.44
CA LEU A 102 -5.23 -13.02 -11.89
C LEU A 102 -5.08 -11.79 -11.01
N VAL A 103 -6.20 -11.19 -10.59
CA VAL A 103 -6.20 -10.09 -9.62
C VAL A 103 -5.56 -10.53 -8.31
N LYS A 104 -5.92 -11.70 -7.76
CA LYS A 104 -5.32 -12.23 -6.52
C LYS A 104 -3.80 -12.39 -6.65
N VAL A 105 -3.32 -12.92 -7.78
CA VAL A 105 -1.88 -13.06 -8.07
C VAL A 105 -1.22 -11.68 -8.17
N ALA A 106 -1.81 -10.74 -8.91
CA ALA A 106 -1.27 -9.39 -9.08
C ALA A 106 -1.23 -8.60 -7.76
N LYS A 107 -2.27 -8.71 -6.91
CA LYS A 107 -2.29 -8.13 -5.56
C LYS A 107 -1.17 -8.69 -4.69
N SER A 108 -0.96 -10.00 -4.71
CA SER A 108 0.13 -10.65 -3.96
C SER A 108 1.50 -10.15 -4.40
N LYS A 109 1.74 -10.01 -5.71
CA LYS A 109 2.99 -9.47 -6.26
C LYS A 109 3.20 -7.99 -5.91
N LEU A 110 2.12 -7.19 -5.91
CA LEU A 110 2.19 -5.78 -5.52
C LEU A 110 2.49 -5.59 -4.01
N ALA A 111 2.03 -6.51 -3.16
CA ALA A 111 2.23 -6.43 -1.71
C ALA A 111 3.65 -6.82 -1.26
N LYS A 112 4.35 -7.67 -2.02
CA LYS A 112 5.73 -8.07 -1.70
C LYS A 112 6.66 -6.88 -1.94
N ARG A 113 7.31 -6.40 -0.88
CA ARG A 113 8.40 -5.42 -1.00
C ARG A 113 9.62 -6.10 -1.63
N HIS A 114 10.25 -5.35 -2.52
CA HIS A 114 11.37 -5.69 -3.38
C HIS A 114 12.50 -6.41 -2.65
N ASP A 115 12.63 -7.74 -2.82
CA ASP A 115 13.81 -8.49 -2.35
C ASP A 115 14.51 -9.29 -3.47
N ASP A 116 13.86 -9.54 -4.61
CA ASP A 116 14.46 -10.26 -5.73
C ASP A 116 14.72 -9.36 -6.94
N LYS A 117 16.01 -9.15 -7.25
CA LYS A 117 16.52 -8.33 -8.37
C LYS A 117 16.10 -8.81 -9.78
N ASN A 118 15.28 -9.86 -9.89
CA ASN A 118 14.87 -10.48 -11.16
C ASN A 118 13.36 -10.53 -11.41
N GLU A 119 12.50 -10.09 -10.49
CA GLU A 119 11.05 -10.12 -10.71
C GLU A 119 10.53 -8.75 -11.21
N LYS A 120 9.80 -8.73 -12.33
CA LYS A 120 9.19 -7.50 -12.88
C LYS A 120 8.26 -6.90 -11.82
N VAL A 121 8.55 -5.66 -11.41
CA VAL A 121 7.70 -4.89 -10.48
C VAL A 121 6.28 -4.81 -11.06
N THR A 122 5.32 -5.40 -10.35
CA THR A 122 3.91 -5.27 -10.72
C THR A 122 3.46 -3.86 -10.35
N LYS A 123 3.07 -3.07 -11.35
CA LYS A 123 2.60 -1.71 -11.12
C LYS A 123 1.08 -1.68 -10.87
N PRO A 124 0.55 -0.67 -10.15
CA PRO A 124 -0.89 -0.55 -9.90
C PRO A 124 -1.74 -0.55 -11.19
N GLU A 125 -1.20 -0.08 -12.31
CA GLU A 125 -1.89 -0.01 -13.59
C GLU A 125 -2.28 -1.39 -14.14
N GLU A 126 -1.53 -2.45 -13.80
CA GLU A 126 -1.92 -3.82 -14.19
C GLU A 126 -3.21 -4.25 -13.48
N LEU A 127 -3.39 -3.87 -12.21
CA LEU A 127 -4.65 -4.13 -11.50
C LEU A 127 -5.79 -3.32 -12.09
N VAL A 128 -5.55 -2.06 -12.52
CA VAL A 128 -6.55 -1.26 -13.23
C VAL A 128 -7.02 -1.97 -14.50
N ARG A 129 -6.08 -2.48 -15.31
CA ARG A 129 -6.38 -3.22 -16.56
C ARG A 129 -7.18 -4.50 -16.30
N LEU A 130 -6.84 -5.25 -15.24
CA LEU A 130 -7.58 -6.46 -14.86
C LEU A 130 -9.00 -6.14 -14.40
N TYR A 131 -9.20 -5.06 -13.64
CA TYR A 131 -10.55 -4.62 -13.26
C TYR A 131 -11.35 -4.05 -14.44
N ASP A 132 -10.71 -3.41 -15.42
CA ASP A 132 -11.37 -3.02 -16.68
C ASP A 132 -11.90 -4.25 -17.43
N LEU A 133 -11.11 -5.34 -17.49
CA LEU A 133 -11.55 -6.60 -18.09
C LEU A 133 -12.73 -7.23 -17.30
N LEU A 134 -12.69 -7.19 -15.97
CA LEU A 134 -13.80 -7.66 -15.13
C LEU A 134 -15.07 -6.83 -15.36
N LEU A 135 -14.94 -5.52 -15.49
CA LEU A 135 -16.07 -4.62 -15.77
C LEU A 135 -16.68 -4.88 -17.14
N GLN A 136 -15.85 -5.02 -18.17
CA GLN A 136 -16.33 -5.37 -19.52
C GLN A 136 -17.09 -6.69 -19.50
N ASN A 137 -16.50 -7.74 -18.91
CA ASN A 137 -17.13 -9.06 -18.86
C ASN A 137 -18.45 -9.06 -18.06
N THR A 138 -18.52 -8.26 -16.99
CA THR A 138 -19.76 -8.11 -16.20
C THR A 138 -20.84 -7.36 -16.97
N ALA A 139 -20.46 -6.37 -17.79
CA ALA A 139 -21.38 -5.68 -18.68
C ALA A 139 -21.90 -6.62 -19.77
N ASP A 140 -21.01 -7.36 -20.43
CA ASP A 140 -21.37 -8.34 -21.47
C ASP A 140 -22.33 -9.41 -20.92
N LEU A 141 -22.09 -9.91 -19.69
CA LEU A 141 -22.99 -10.82 -19.00
C LEU A 141 -24.37 -10.19 -18.72
N SER A 142 -24.39 -8.96 -18.22
CA SER A 142 -25.64 -8.24 -17.94
C SER A 142 -26.46 -8.01 -19.22
N ASP A 143 -25.80 -7.65 -20.32
CA ASP A 143 -26.42 -7.43 -21.61
C ASP A 143 -26.95 -8.74 -22.21
N LEU A 144 -26.18 -9.82 -22.09
CA LEU A 144 -26.58 -11.16 -22.54
C LEU A 144 -27.87 -11.62 -21.87
N VAL A 145 -28.02 -11.41 -20.56
CA VAL A 145 -29.24 -11.81 -19.84
C VAL A 145 -30.39 -10.82 -20.03
N SER A 146 -30.10 -9.55 -20.32
CA SER A 146 -31.10 -8.48 -20.44
C SER A 146 -31.66 -8.28 -21.86
N SER A 147 -31.11 -8.96 -22.87
CA SER A 147 -31.46 -8.77 -24.28
C SER A 147 -32.80 -9.40 -24.72
N GLY A 148 -33.37 -10.30 -23.91
CA GLY A 148 -34.65 -10.96 -24.18
C GLY A 148 -35.87 -10.08 -23.88
N ARG A 149 -36.96 -10.28 -24.64
CA ARG A 149 -38.26 -9.62 -24.39
C ARG A 149 -38.94 -10.17 -23.12
N ASP A 150 -38.87 -11.48 -22.91
CA ASP A 150 -39.43 -12.17 -21.74
C ASP A 150 -38.34 -12.49 -20.73
N LYS A 151 -38.01 -11.50 -19.89
CA LYS A 151 -36.99 -11.66 -18.85
C LYS A 151 -37.53 -12.56 -17.75
N LYS A 152 -36.86 -13.69 -17.53
CA LYS A 152 -37.24 -14.60 -16.45
C LYS A 152 -36.79 -14.02 -15.10
N PRO A 153 -37.52 -14.28 -14.00
CA PRO A 153 -37.14 -13.78 -12.68
C PRO A 153 -35.70 -14.12 -12.29
N GLU A 154 -35.22 -15.31 -12.66
CA GLU A 154 -33.85 -15.74 -12.36
C GLU A 154 -32.80 -14.96 -13.16
N GLU A 155 -33.12 -14.58 -14.40
CA GLU A 155 -32.24 -13.75 -15.25
C GLU A 155 -32.19 -12.30 -14.74
N VAL A 156 -33.31 -11.77 -14.24
CA VAL A 156 -33.36 -10.45 -13.59
C VAL A 156 -32.50 -10.44 -12.33
N SER A 157 -32.65 -11.45 -11.47
CA SER A 157 -31.81 -11.60 -10.27
C SER A 157 -30.32 -11.74 -10.62
N PHE A 158 -30.00 -12.51 -11.66
CA PHE A 158 -28.61 -12.64 -12.14
C PHE A 158 -28.04 -11.30 -12.66
N ALA A 159 -28.85 -10.49 -13.37
CA ALA A 159 -28.44 -9.15 -13.81
C ALA A 159 -28.19 -8.21 -12.62
N GLU A 160 -28.99 -8.31 -11.55
CA GLU A 160 -28.78 -7.57 -10.30
C GLU A 160 -27.45 -7.95 -9.62
N VAL A 161 -27.14 -9.26 -9.56
CA VAL A 161 -25.83 -9.74 -9.08
C VAL A 161 -24.69 -9.15 -9.92
N CYS A 162 -24.84 -9.11 -11.25
CA CYS A 162 -23.85 -8.49 -12.15
C CYS A 162 -23.71 -6.98 -11.87
N SER A 163 -24.81 -6.27 -11.65
CA SER A 163 -24.80 -4.84 -11.28
C SER A 163 -24.06 -4.59 -9.96
N CYS A 164 -24.25 -5.45 -8.95
CA CYS A 164 -23.53 -5.38 -7.68
C CYS A 164 -22.02 -5.64 -7.86
N LYS A 165 -21.65 -6.69 -8.61
CA LYS A 165 -20.25 -6.98 -8.96
C LYS A 165 -19.59 -5.81 -9.72
N SER A 166 -20.32 -5.19 -10.64
CA SER A 166 -19.83 -4.02 -11.40
C SER A 166 -19.47 -2.84 -10.49
N LEU A 167 -20.29 -2.56 -9.46
CA LEU A 167 -19.96 -1.52 -8.47
C LEU A 167 -18.72 -1.87 -7.65
N ALA A 168 -18.59 -3.12 -7.19
CA ALA A 168 -17.41 -3.57 -6.46
C ALA A 168 -16.13 -3.44 -7.30
N PHE A 169 -16.16 -3.87 -8.56
CA PHE A 169 -15.03 -3.76 -9.46
C PHE A 169 -14.69 -2.31 -9.81
N ARG A 170 -15.68 -1.42 -9.92
CA ARG A 170 -15.45 0.02 -10.07
C ARG A 170 -14.74 0.63 -8.86
N ALA A 171 -15.14 0.25 -7.65
CA ALA A 171 -14.51 0.71 -6.41
C ALA A 171 -13.03 0.28 -6.37
N GLN A 172 -12.76 -1.01 -6.60
CA GLN A 172 -11.41 -1.56 -6.65
C GLN A 172 -10.55 -0.90 -7.75
N ARG A 173 -11.11 -0.74 -8.96
CA ARG A 173 -10.43 -0.03 -10.05
C ARG A 173 -10.05 1.40 -9.65
N CYS A 174 -10.99 2.15 -9.07
CA CYS A 174 -10.78 3.53 -8.64
C CYS A 174 -9.65 3.61 -7.59
N PHE A 175 -9.60 2.66 -6.66
CA PHE A 175 -8.52 2.56 -5.68
C PHE A 175 -7.14 2.34 -6.31
N TYR A 176 -7.02 1.45 -7.31
CA TYR A 176 -5.74 1.23 -7.98
C TYR A 176 -5.32 2.37 -8.90
N VAL A 177 -6.28 3.12 -9.47
CA VAL A 177 -5.99 4.41 -10.12
C VAL A 177 -5.44 5.40 -9.08
N ALA A 178 -6.05 5.49 -7.89
CA ALA A 178 -5.54 6.34 -6.81
C ALA A 178 -4.10 5.96 -6.40
N LYS A 179 -3.79 4.66 -6.30
CA LYS A 179 -2.43 4.17 -6.06
C LYS A 179 -1.44 4.62 -7.13
N SER A 180 -1.82 4.58 -8.41
CA SER A 180 -0.97 5.07 -9.51
C SER A 180 -0.66 6.56 -9.37
N TYR A 181 -1.67 7.39 -9.07
CA TYR A 181 -1.47 8.83 -8.85
C TYR A 181 -0.63 9.14 -7.60
N SER A 182 -0.80 8.36 -6.53
CA SER A 182 0.02 8.43 -5.32
C SER A 182 1.49 8.17 -5.64
N VAL A 183 1.80 7.10 -6.39
CA VAL A 183 3.17 6.80 -6.84
C VAL A 183 3.74 7.91 -7.75
N ALA A 184 2.89 8.57 -8.55
CA ALA A 184 3.28 9.71 -9.38
C ALA A 184 3.44 11.04 -8.60
N GLY A 185 3.24 11.05 -7.28
CA GLY A 185 3.33 12.26 -6.45
C GLY A 185 2.14 13.23 -6.61
N LYS A 186 1.08 12.82 -7.32
CA LYS A 186 -0.14 13.63 -7.52
C LYS A 186 -1.08 13.48 -6.33
N ARG A 187 -0.72 14.15 -5.23
CA ARG A 187 -1.34 13.97 -3.89
C ARG A 187 -2.82 14.30 -3.87
N ALA A 188 -3.20 15.43 -4.46
CA ALA A 188 -4.57 15.93 -4.45
C ALA A 188 -5.52 15.00 -5.22
N GLU A 189 -5.09 14.56 -6.42
CA GLU A 189 -5.85 13.62 -7.24
C GLU A 189 -5.93 12.24 -6.58
N ALA A 190 -4.83 11.74 -6.02
CA ALA A 190 -4.82 10.48 -5.28
C ALA A 190 -5.79 10.52 -4.10
N TYR A 191 -5.78 11.59 -3.30
CA TYR A 191 -6.72 11.82 -2.20
C TYR A 191 -8.18 11.78 -2.68
N ALA A 192 -8.51 12.56 -3.70
CA ALA A 192 -9.87 12.62 -4.24
C ALA A 192 -10.34 11.25 -4.77
N LEU A 193 -9.46 10.50 -5.43
CA LEU A 193 -9.76 9.17 -5.93
C LEU A 193 -9.94 8.14 -4.80
N TYR A 194 -9.14 8.19 -3.72
CA TYR A 194 -9.37 7.33 -2.55
C TYR A 194 -10.72 7.61 -1.88
N CYS A 195 -11.09 8.89 -1.74
CA CYS A 195 -12.41 9.28 -1.24
C CYS A 195 -13.53 8.74 -2.13
N ARG A 196 -13.38 8.84 -3.46
CA ARG A 196 -14.35 8.30 -4.41
C ARG A 196 -14.46 6.77 -4.34
N ALA A 197 -13.33 6.07 -4.29
CA ALA A 197 -13.28 4.62 -4.15
C ALA A 197 -13.97 4.15 -2.86
N ARG A 198 -13.80 4.90 -1.76
CA ARG A 198 -14.49 4.65 -0.49
C ARG A 198 -16.00 4.75 -0.63
N SER A 199 -16.52 5.83 -1.21
CA SER A 199 -17.96 5.99 -1.44
C SER A 199 -18.54 4.89 -2.33
N LEU A 200 -17.83 4.50 -3.39
CA LEU A 200 -18.24 3.38 -4.24
C LEU A 200 -18.25 2.05 -3.48
N SER A 201 -17.32 1.85 -2.55
CA SER A 201 -17.28 0.65 -1.70
C SER A 201 -18.48 0.60 -0.76
N ASP A 202 -18.86 1.73 -0.17
CA ASP A 202 -20.06 1.84 0.68
C ASP A 202 -21.35 1.57 -0.10
N ASP A 203 -21.46 2.13 -1.30
CA ASP A 203 -22.59 1.87 -2.19
C ASP A 203 -22.68 0.39 -2.56
N ALA A 204 -21.55 -0.25 -2.87
CA ALA A 204 -21.49 -1.68 -3.18
C ALA A 204 -21.89 -2.53 -1.96
N LEU A 205 -21.35 -2.24 -0.77
CA LEU A 205 -21.67 -2.94 0.48
C LEU A 205 -23.16 -2.90 0.79
N ARG A 206 -23.78 -1.71 0.70
CA ARG A 206 -25.23 -1.55 0.91
C ARG A 206 -26.04 -2.40 -0.06
N LYS A 207 -25.64 -2.46 -1.34
CA LYS A 207 -26.34 -3.31 -2.31
C LYS A 207 -26.16 -4.80 -2.05
N PHE A 208 -24.96 -5.24 -1.67
CA PHE A 208 -24.73 -6.64 -1.32
C PHE A 208 -25.49 -7.09 -0.07
N GLN A 209 -25.71 -6.19 0.90
CA GLN A 209 -26.54 -6.45 2.09
C GLN A 209 -28.02 -6.66 1.75
N MET A 210 -28.50 -6.04 0.68
CA MET A 210 -29.89 -6.17 0.23
C MET A 210 -30.11 -7.40 -0.67
N LEU A 211 -29.04 -8.10 -1.06
CA LEU A 211 -29.09 -9.22 -1.98
C LEU A 211 -29.08 -10.54 -1.21
N ASP A 212 -30.08 -11.39 -1.45
CA ASP A 212 -30.12 -12.73 -0.86
C ASP A 212 -29.05 -13.62 -1.53
N GLY A 213 -27.97 -13.96 -0.81
CA GLY A 213 -26.91 -14.83 -1.31
C GLY A 213 -25.66 -14.91 -0.43
N ASP A 214 -24.79 -15.90 -0.70
CA ASP A 214 -23.51 -16.05 -0.01
C ASP A 214 -22.44 -15.08 -0.57
N ASN A 215 -22.65 -13.79 -0.31
CA ASN A 215 -21.76 -12.72 -0.74
C ASN A 215 -20.69 -12.35 0.30
N LYS A 216 -20.51 -13.18 1.33
CA LYS A 216 -19.68 -12.86 2.52
C LYS A 216 -18.24 -12.53 2.15
N THR A 217 -17.65 -13.29 1.23
CA THR A 217 -16.26 -13.06 0.78
C THR A 217 -16.11 -11.70 0.09
N MET A 218 -17.02 -11.36 -0.84
CA MET A 218 -16.98 -10.08 -1.55
C MET A 218 -17.24 -8.89 -0.62
N MET A 219 -18.17 -9.05 0.33
CA MET A 219 -18.45 -8.02 1.34
C MET A 219 -17.22 -7.77 2.21
N LYS A 220 -16.55 -8.82 2.67
CA LYS A 220 -15.29 -8.68 3.43
C LYS A 220 -14.21 -7.96 2.61
N GLU A 221 -14.01 -8.32 1.35
CA GLU A 221 -13.06 -7.64 0.47
C GLU A 221 -13.38 -6.15 0.26
N LEU A 222 -14.67 -5.78 0.27
CA LEU A 222 -15.13 -4.40 0.17
C LEU A 222 -14.95 -3.63 1.48
N GLU A 223 -15.15 -4.26 2.64
CA GLU A 223 -14.85 -3.67 3.94
C GLU A 223 -13.35 -3.39 4.10
N ASP A 224 -12.51 -4.37 3.72
CA ASP A 224 -11.05 -4.21 3.68
C ASP A 224 -10.66 -3.04 2.75
N LEU A 225 -11.25 -2.99 1.53
CA LEU A 225 -11.04 -1.90 0.60
C LEU A 225 -11.46 -0.54 1.17
N HIS A 226 -12.61 -0.46 1.86
CA HIS A 226 -13.09 0.77 2.49
C HIS A 226 -12.06 1.29 3.50
N ASN A 227 -11.54 0.40 4.33
CA ASN A 227 -10.53 0.73 5.35
C ASN A 227 -9.20 1.15 4.72
N GLU A 228 -8.77 0.45 3.65
CA GLU A 228 -7.60 0.83 2.87
C GLU A 228 -7.77 2.22 2.23
N CYS A 229 -8.92 2.51 1.63
CA CYS A 229 -9.19 3.84 1.05
C CYS A 229 -9.10 4.93 2.11
N ARG A 230 -9.70 4.70 3.29
CA ARG A 230 -9.63 5.64 4.42
C ARG A 230 -8.18 5.87 4.87
N SER A 231 -7.42 4.80 5.10
CA SER A 231 -6.02 4.90 5.52
C SER A 231 -5.17 5.65 4.49
N ASN A 232 -5.24 5.27 3.22
CA ASN A 232 -4.45 5.90 2.17
C ASN A 232 -4.85 7.36 1.93
N SER A 233 -6.13 7.71 2.06
CA SER A 233 -6.55 9.12 1.96
C SER A 233 -5.88 10.01 3.02
N TYR A 234 -5.78 9.55 4.28
CA TYR A 234 -5.07 10.30 5.32
C TYR A 234 -3.57 10.39 5.08
N ILE A 235 -2.96 9.32 4.57
CA ILE A 235 -1.54 9.32 4.19
C ILE A 235 -1.27 10.37 3.12
N GLU A 236 -2.02 10.37 2.02
CA GLU A 236 -1.82 11.35 0.94
C GLU A 236 -2.09 12.78 1.39
N HIS A 237 -3.10 12.99 2.24
CA HIS A 237 -3.39 14.30 2.79
C HIS A 237 -2.25 14.82 3.68
N ALA A 238 -1.72 13.98 4.57
CA ALA A 238 -0.59 14.35 5.42
C ALA A 238 0.68 14.63 4.60
N LEU A 239 0.98 13.78 3.61
CA LEU A 239 2.13 13.97 2.72
C LEU A 239 2.00 15.24 1.88
N GLY A 240 0.79 15.56 1.39
CA GLY A 240 0.51 16.81 0.69
C GLY A 240 0.79 18.05 1.55
N ILE A 241 0.34 18.05 2.82
CA ILE A 241 0.63 19.16 3.77
C ILE A 241 2.13 19.27 4.05
N MET A 242 2.83 18.15 4.22
CA MET A 242 4.28 18.15 4.43
C MET A 242 5.03 18.73 3.23
N GLU A 243 4.64 18.37 2.02
CA GLU A 243 5.22 18.91 0.79
C GLU A 243 4.95 20.41 0.65
N GLU A 244 3.73 20.86 0.90
CA GLU A 244 3.36 22.28 0.88
C GLU A 244 4.18 23.09 1.89
N LYS A 245 4.27 22.64 3.15
CA LYS A 245 5.08 23.31 4.17
C LYS A 245 6.55 23.38 3.79
N LYS A 246 7.12 22.28 3.30
CA LYS A 246 8.52 22.24 2.83
C LYS A 246 8.74 23.23 1.69
N THR A 247 7.79 23.37 0.75
CA THR A 247 7.91 24.37 -0.31
C THR A 247 7.83 25.79 0.24
N GLN A 248 6.98 26.07 1.22
CA GLN A 248 6.86 27.38 1.85
C GLN A 248 8.13 27.76 2.66
N GLU A 249 8.71 26.81 3.39
CA GLU A 249 9.99 26.97 4.11
C GLU A 249 11.14 27.24 3.13
N ASN A 250 11.26 26.45 2.06
CA ASN A 250 12.28 26.68 1.04
C ASN A 250 12.14 28.05 0.35
N LEU A 251 10.89 28.50 0.11
CA LEU A 251 10.64 29.82 -0.46
C LEU A 251 10.97 30.94 0.53
N SER A 252 10.62 30.80 1.82
CA SER A 252 10.93 31.81 2.83
C SER A 252 12.44 31.92 3.09
N GLU A 253 13.17 30.80 3.11
CA GLU A 253 14.63 30.77 3.17
C GLU A 253 15.25 31.45 1.93
N ARG A 254 14.78 31.12 0.73
CA ARG A 254 15.27 31.76 -0.49
C ARG A 254 15.03 33.26 -0.50
N VAL A 255 13.84 33.72 -0.08
CA VAL A 255 13.53 35.15 -0.02
C VAL A 255 14.35 35.86 1.05
N SER A 256 14.55 35.25 2.22
CA SER A 256 15.38 35.83 3.29
C SER A 256 16.88 35.86 2.95
N ASN A 257 17.33 35.04 2.00
CA ASN A 257 18.68 35.07 1.45
C ASN A 257 18.89 36.13 0.34
N ILE A 258 17.84 36.76 -0.18
CA ILE A 258 17.97 37.85 -1.16
C ILE A 258 18.27 39.15 -0.41
N SER A 259 19.57 39.47 -0.30
CA SER A 259 20.04 40.76 0.19
C SER A 259 20.14 41.77 -0.96
N LEU A 260 19.39 42.87 -0.89
CA LEU A 260 19.43 43.97 -1.87
C LEU A 260 20.72 44.82 -1.79
N THR A 261 21.60 44.56 -0.81
CA THR A 261 22.80 45.38 -0.55
C THR A 261 24.11 44.80 -1.09
N GLY A 262 24.07 43.75 -1.93
CA GLY A 262 25.26 43.26 -2.66
C GLY A 262 26.38 42.66 -1.81
N THR A 263 26.19 42.54 -0.48
CA THR A 263 27.10 41.79 0.38
C THR A 263 26.66 40.32 0.41
N GLU A 264 27.44 39.46 -0.24
CA GLU A 264 27.31 38.01 -0.11
C GLU A 264 27.36 37.63 1.37
N ARG A 265 26.22 37.19 1.92
CA ARG A 265 26.17 36.67 3.29
C ARG A 265 26.90 35.33 3.31
N LEU A 266 28.10 35.33 3.90
CA LEU A 266 28.80 34.10 4.25
C LEU A 266 27.89 33.20 5.10
N GLU A 267 27.66 31.97 4.65
CA GLU A 267 26.93 30.94 5.42
C GLU A 267 27.53 30.80 6.83
N LYS A 268 26.67 30.84 7.85
CA LYS A 268 27.01 30.65 9.26
C LYS A 268 27.47 29.20 9.52
N PHE A 269 28.32 29.00 10.53
CA PHE A 269 28.75 27.67 10.96
C PHE A 269 27.60 26.88 11.62
N LEU A 270 27.62 25.55 11.57
CA LEU A 270 26.62 24.68 12.20
C LEU A 270 26.46 24.97 13.71
N LEU A 271 27.56 25.25 14.40
CA LEU A 271 27.56 25.63 15.84
C LEU A 271 26.68 26.86 16.14
N GLU A 272 26.41 27.70 15.15
CA GLU A 272 25.57 28.91 15.30
C GLU A 272 24.08 28.65 15.01
N LYS A 273 23.72 27.44 14.56
CA LYS A 273 22.36 27.03 14.17
C LYS A 273 21.96 25.67 14.77
N LEU A 274 22.32 25.39 16.01
CA LEU A 274 22.04 24.08 16.65
C LEU A 274 20.54 23.81 16.87
N ASP A 275 19.70 24.84 16.74
CA ASP A 275 18.25 24.82 16.84
C ASP A 275 17.54 24.39 15.54
N VAL A 276 18.27 24.35 14.41
CA VAL A 276 17.74 23.98 13.10
C VAL A 276 18.54 22.80 12.54
N TYR A 277 17.84 21.72 12.15
CA TYR A 277 18.52 20.59 11.51
C TYR A 277 18.90 20.93 10.07
N GLU A 278 20.20 21.11 9.82
CA GLU A 278 20.79 21.33 8.49
C GLU A 278 21.94 20.33 8.28
N SER A 279 21.95 19.60 7.16
CA SER A 279 23.00 18.61 6.87
C SER A 279 24.32 19.32 6.59
N ALA A 280 25.28 19.25 7.51
CA ALA A 280 26.60 19.85 7.35
C ALA A 280 27.43 19.28 6.18
N VAL A 281 27.02 18.13 5.62
CA VAL A 281 27.74 17.41 4.56
C VAL A 281 27.09 17.60 3.18
N GLY A 282 25.97 18.34 3.10
CA GLY A 282 25.19 18.51 1.87
C GLY A 282 24.49 17.23 1.40
N ASP A 283 23.83 17.30 0.24
CA ASP A 283 23.29 16.13 -0.45
C ASP A 283 24.43 15.26 -1.01
N SER A 284 24.22 13.95 -1.12
CA SER A 284 25.23 12.97 -1.57
C SER A 284 25.87 13.25 -2.95
N ASN A 285 25.31 14.17 -3.74
CA ASN A 285 25.81 14.58 -5.06
C ASN A 285 26.59 15.91 -5.07
N VAL A 286 26.70 16.63 -3.95
CA VAL A 286 27.41 17.92 -3.87
C VAL A 286 28.60 17.79 -2.93
N LYS A 287 29.82 17.86 -3.46
CA LYS A 287 31.04 17.97 -2.65
C LYS A 287 31.11 19.38 -2.04
N CYS A 288 30.43 19.59 -0.92
CA CYS A 288 30.57 20.81 -0.13
C CYS A 288 31.53 20.56 1.06
N THR A 289 32.44 21.51 1.31
CA THR A 289 33.30 21.47 2.50
C THR A 289 32.46 21.76 3.76
N PRO A 290 32.39 20.84 4.74
CA PRO A 290 31.50 20.98 5.88
C PRO A 290 31.95 22.15 6.79
N ARG A 291 31.12 23.19 6.92
CA ARG A 291 31.35 24.35 7.82
C ARG A 291 30.78 24.10 9.21
N ILE A 292 31.33 23.13 9.93
CA ILE A 292 30.84 22.73 11.27
C ILE A 292 31.17 23.79 12.33
N ALA A 293 32.42 24.24 12.35
CA ALA A 293 32.93 25.18 13.34
C ALA A 293 34.03 26.06 12.71
N GLY A 294 34.18 27.28 13.22
CA GLY A 294 35.36 28.10 12.91
C GLY A 294 36.62 27.42 13.47
N PHE A 295 37.62 27.23 12.61
CA PHE A 295 38.93 26.70 13.02
C PHE A 295 40.05 27.64 12.57
N PRO A 296 40.97 28.04 13.46
CA PRO A 296 41.07 27.65 14.88
C PRO A 296 39.96 28.29 15.76
N PRO A 297 39.59 27.67 16.90
CA PRO A 297 38.62 28.24 17.81
C PRO A 297 39.06 29.61 18.34
N ALA A 298 38.11 30.54 18.52
CA ALA A 298 38.40 31.83 19.12
C ALA A 298 38.85 31.67 20.59
N PHE A 299 39.84 32.47 21.01
CA PHE A 299 40.29 32.48 22.40
C PHE A 299 39.18 33.03 23.31
N GLN A 300 38.87 32.30 24.38
CA GLN A 300 37.92 32.73 25.42
C GLN A 300 38.65 32.89 26.76
N ALA A 301 38.38 33.97 27.47
CA ALA A 301 38.88 34.17 28.82
C ALA A 301 38.22 33.16 29.78
N ILE A 302 39.03 32.37 30.48
CA ILE A 302 38.56 31.41 31.48
C ILE A 302 38.70 32.07 32.85
N SER A 303 37.60 32.15 33.61
CA SER A 303 37.64 32.56 35.01
C SER A 303 38.52 31.59 35.79
N ARG A 304 39.59 32.10 36.43
CA ARG A 304 40.43 31.30 37.33
C ARG A 304 39.91 31.43 38.75
N ASN A 305 40.07 30.37 39.54
CA ASN A 305 39.83 30.43 40.98
C ASN A 305 40.66 31.58 41.60
N PRO A 306 40.11 32.33 42.57
CA PRO A 306 40.84 33.37 43.25
C PRO A 306 42.09 32.78 43.93
N ILE A 307 43.19 33.54 43.89
CA ILE A 307 44.42 33.16 44.58
C ILE A 307 44.17 33.28 46.08
N VAL A 308 44.24 32.16 46.81
CA VAL A 308 44.17 32.12 48.28
C VAL A 308 45.57 31.82 48.80
N LEU A 309 46.13 32.74 49.59
CA LEU A 309 47.42 32.58 50.26
C LEU A 309 47.17 32.23 51.73
N ASP A 310 47.78 31.15 52.22
CA ASP A 310 47.74 30.81 53.64
C ASP A 310 48.76 31.65 54.42
N LEU A 311 48.30 32.80 54.91
CA LEU A 311 49.12 33.69 55.73
C LEU A 311 49.31 33.17 57.16
N ALA A 312 48.47 32.23 57.63
CA ALA A 312 48.57 31.71 58.99
C ALA A 312 49.83 30.86 59.19
N TYR A 313 50.27 30.19 58.12
CA TYR A 313 51.53 29.45 58.13
C TYR A 313 52.74 30.32 58.52
N ASN A 314 52.76 31.59 58.08
CA ASN A 314 53.85 32.52 58.40
C ASN A 314 53.87 32.95 59.88
N MET A 315 52.79 32.70 60.61
CA MET A 315 52.63 33.11 62.01
C MET A 315 52.92 31.97 63.00
N ILE A 316 53.39 30.82 62.51
CA ILE A 316 53.81 29.71 63.35
C ILE A 316 55.22 30.02 63.90
N GLU A 317 55.25 30.67 65.06
CA GLU A 317 56.48 30.93 65.81
C GLU A 317 56.64 29.97 67.00
N PHE A 318 57.88 29.64 67.36
CA PHE A 318 58.14 28.86 68.56
C PHE A 318 57.77 29.64 69.82
N PRO A 319 57.17 28.99 70.83
CA PRO A 319 56.89 29.66 72.08
C PRO A 319 58.21 30.07 72.78
N PRO A 320 58.21 31.21 73.51
CA PRO A 320 59.36 31.65 74.29
C PRO A 320 59.87 30.56 75.25
N ILE A 321 61.15 30.21 75.13
CA ILE A 321 61.78 29.09 75.87
C ILE A 321 62.55 29.54 77.12
N GLU A 322 62.54 30.84 77.46
CA GLU A 322 63.34 31.41 78.56
C GLU A 322 63.01 30.76 79.91
N SER A 323 61.75 30.33 80.10
CA SER A 323 61.29 29.62 81.30
C SER A 323 61.86 28.21 81.45
N ARG A 324 62.38 27.62 80.36
CA ARG A 324 62.98 26.27 80.33
C ARG A 324 64.51 26.30 80.32
N MET A 325 65.13 27.48 80.23
CA MET A 325 66.57 27.62 80.31
C MET A 325 67.04 27.48 81.78
N LYS A 326 68.10 26.68 82.02
CA LYS A 326 68.68 26.52 83.37
C LYS A 326 69.20 27.89 83.84
N LYS A 327 68.73 28.35 84.99
CA LYS A 327 69.31 29.52 85.69
C LYS A 327 70.65 29.11 86.31
N ASP A 328 71.75 29.69 85.84
CA ASP A 328 73.06 29.52 86.46
C ASP A 328 73.05 30.06 87.89
N ARG A 329 73.14 29.15 88.88
CA ARG A 329 73.34 29.52 90.29
C ARG A 329 74.82 29.88 90.48
N LYS A 330 75.18 31.17 90.41
CA LYS A 330 76.48 31.65 90.90
C LYS A 330 76.57 31.40 92.42
N ALA A 331 77.52 30.57 92.82
CA ALA A 331 77.81 30.23 94.21
C ALA A 331 78.31 31.45 94.99
N LYS A 332 77.77 31.66 96.20
CA LYS A 332 78.33 32.54 97.24
C LYS A 332 79.56 31.85 97.83
N GLY A 333 80.73 32.43 97.64
CA GLY A 333 81.97 32.08 98.35
C GLY A 333 82.80 33.33 98.53
N GLY A 334 82.71 33.96 99.69
CA GLY A 334 83.59 35.05 100.08
C GLY A 334 84.96 34.50 100.50
N PHE A 335 86.03 35.13 100.01
CA PHE A 335 87.34 35.02 100.62
C PHE A 335 87.92 36.43 100.73
N MET A 336 88.20 36.84 101.97
CA MET A 336 88.88 38.08 102.33
C MET A 336 90.09 37.64 103.16
N MET A 337 91.30 37.90 102.68
CA MET A 337 92.47 38.07 103.54
C MET A 337 93.53 38.91 102.83
N LEU A 338 94.11 39.82 103.61
CA LEU A 338 95.06 40.88 103.26
C LEU A 338 96.50 40.35 103.16
N THR A 339 97.28 40.87 102.22
CA THR A 339 98.46 41.75 102.43
C THR A 339 99.02 42.20 101.08
#